data_AF-A0A221KH48-F1
#
_entry.id   AF-A0A221KH48-F1
#
_cell.length_a   1.000
_cell.length_b   1.000
_cell.length_c   1.000
_cell.angle_alpha   90.00
_cell.angle_beta   90.00
_cell.angle_gamma   90.00
#
_symmetry.space_group_name_H-M   'P 1'
#
loop_
_entity.id
_entity.type
_entity.pdbx_description
1 polymer ?
#
loop_
_entity_poly.entity_id
_entity_poly.type
_entity_poly.pdbx_seq_one_letter_code
_entity_poly.pdbx_strand_id
1 'polypeptide(L)'
;MQQHDDITPFDRWSRPIEEIDEEIGQLSVACGVYLLEPGVIERLLHNDTSVCDHGNQRAFDKLRQLVMMHYIVTERTVEALGAEQTQELTSRIVDRLRPRFERLLHKPSDE
;
A
#
# COMPACT_ATOMS: atom_id res chain seq x y z
N MET A 1 32.50 -5.18 -20.13
CA MET A 1 31.46 -6.16 -19.77
C MET A 1 30.45 -5.43 -18.90
N GLN A 2 29.33 -4.96 -19.46
CA GLN A 2 28.23 -4.46 -18.65
C GLN A 2 27.52 -5.69 -18.09
N GLN A 3 27.54 -5.87 -16.76
CA GLN A 3 26.66 -6.81 -16.09
C GLN A 3 25.24 -6.27 -16.27
N HIS A 4 24.47 -6.89 -17.15
CA HIS A 4 23.03 -6.68 -17.19
C HIS A 4 22.49 -7.45 -15.99
N ASP A 5 22.13 -6.73 -14.92
CA ASP A 5 21.39 -7.33 -13.82
C ASP A 5 20.11 -7.94 -14.43
N ASP A 6 20.03 -9.27 -14.45
CA ASP A 6 18.87 -9.99 -14.97
C ASP A 6 17.76 -9.89 -13.92
N ILE A 7 17.15 -8.71 -13.83
CA ILE A 7 16.02 -8.43 -12.93
C ILE A 7 14.87 -9.30 -13.43
N THR A 8 14.48 -10.28 -12.62
CA THR A 8 13.34 -11.15 -12.94
C THR A 8 12.08 -10.28 -13.12
N PRO A 9 11.12 -10.69 -13.96
CA PRO A 9 9.83 -10.01 -14.05
C PRO A 9 9.19 -9.84 -12.66
N PHE A 10 9.35 -10.83 -11.79
CA PHE A 10 8.89 -10.76 -10.40
C PHE A 10 9.53 -9.59 -9.62
N ASP A 11 10.86 -9.48 -9.62
CA ASP A 11 11.59 -8.44 -8.87
C ASP A 11 11.31 -7.03 -9.42
N ARG A 12 11.06 -6.93 -10.74
CA ARG A 12 10.70 -5.68 -11.40
C ARG A 12 9.36 -5.13 -10.90
N TRP A 13 8.38 -6.00 -10.65
CA TRP A 13 7.04 -5.62 -10.22
C TRP A 13 6.88 -5.60 -8.69
N SER A 14 7.70 -6.35 -7.95
CA SER A 14 7.57 -6.44 -6.50
C SER A 14 7.95 -5.13 -5.80
N ARG A 15 9.01 -4.45 -6.27
CA ARG A 15 9.49 -3.22 -5.62
C ARG A 15 8.47 -2.08 -5.69
N PRO A 16 7.88 -1.73 -6.86
CA PRO A 16 6.87 -0.68 -6.92
C PRO A 16 5.66 -0.93 -6.02
N ILE A 17 5.16 -2.18 -5.96
CA ILE A 17 4.03 -2.52 -5.11
C ILE A 17 4.41 -2.40 -3.64
N GLU A 18 5.58 -2.92 -3.24
CA GLU A 18 6.03 -2.84 -1.84
C GLU A 18 6.22 -1.39 -1.37
N GLU A 19 6.83 -0.53 -2.19
CA GLU A 19 7.04 0.88 -1.87
C GLU A 19 5.70 1.63 -1.70
N ILE A 20 4.74 1.35 -2.58
CA ILE A 20 3.39 1.92 -2.50
C ILE A 20 2.67 1.42 -1.23
N ASP A 21 2.65 0.12 -0.99
CA ASP A 21 1.93 -0.48 0.14
C ASP A 21 2.52 -0.04 1.50
N GLU A 22 3.85 0.07 1.58
CA GLU A 22 4.52 0.60 2.76
C GLU A 22 4.10 2.05 3.03
N GLU A 23 4.10 2.90 2.01
CA GLU A 23 3.75 4.31 2.16
C GLU A 23 2.25 4.51 2.44
N ILE A 24 1.38 3.70 1.82
CA ILE A 24 -0.05 3.65 2.13
C ILE A 24 -0.25 3.39 3.62
N GLY A 25 0.35 2.33 4.17
CA GLY A 25 0.10 2.01 5.58
C GLY A 25 0.70 3.03 6.54
N GLN A 26 1.84 3.67 6.21
CA GLN A 26 2.38 4.76 7.03
C GLN A 26 1.43 5.98 7.06
N LEU A 27 0.87 6.35 5.91
CA LEU A 27 -0.08 7.46 5.82
C LEU A 27 -1.42 7.10 6.45
N SER A 28 -1.86 5.85 6.37
CA SER A 28 -3.05 5.37 7.10
C SER A 28 -2.90 5.56 8.60
N VAL A 29 -1.75 5.23 9.18
CA VAL A 29 -1.46 5.49 10.60
C VAL A 29 -1.44 7.00 10.87
N ALA A 30 -0.75 7.79 10.04
CA ALA A 30 -0.66 9.24 10.24
C ALA A 30 -2.01 9.98 10.10
N CYS A 31 -2.92 9.47 9.28
CA CYS A 31 -4.27 10.00 9.10
C CYS A 31 -5.28 9.40 10.10
N GLY A 32 -5.01 8.25 10.72
CA GLY A 32 -5.99 7.49 11.48
C GLY A 32 -7.03 6.80 10.59
N VAL A 33 -6.66 6.44 9.36
CA VAL A 33 -7.56 5.83 8.38
C VAL A 33 -7.43 4.31 8.46
N TYR A 34 -8.52 3.63 8.80
CA TYR A 34 -8.60 2.17 8.82
C TYR A 34 -9.04 1.63 7.46
N LEU A 35 -8.09 1.44 6.52
CA LEU A 35 -8.40 1.04 5.13
C LEU A 35 -9.14 -0.30 4.99
N LEU A 36 -9.05 -1.18 5.99
CA LEU A 36 -9.71 -2.49 5.98
C LEU A 36 -11.16 -2.43 6.46
N GLU A 37 -11.61 -1.30 7.01
CA GLU A 37 -13.02 -1.08 7.33
C GLU A 37 -13.84 -1.03 6.02
N PRO A 38 -15.00 -1.71 5.97
CA PRO A 38 -15.88 -1.67 4.80
C PRO A 38 -16.24 -0.24 4.39
N GLY A 39 -16.08 0.10 3.11
CA GLY A 39 -16.47 1.41 2.57
C GLY A 39 -15.42 2.52 2.72
N VAL A 40 -14.34 2.31 3.48
CA VAL A 40 -13.33 3.37 3.71
C VAL A 40 -12.54 3.67 2.44
N ILE A 41 -12.18 2.65 1.66
CA ILE A 41 -11.44 2.83 0.40
C ILE A 41 -12.28 3.63 -0.60
N GLU A 42 -13.56 3.31 -0.76
CA GLU A 42 -14.47 4.01 -1.66
C GLU A 42 -14.62 5.48 -1.27
N ARG A 43 -14.80 5.75 0.03
CA ARG A 43 -14.91 7.11 0.58
C ARG A 43 -13.61 7.90 0.40
N LEU A 44 -12.46 7.29 0.68
CA LEU A 44 -11.14 7.88 0.42
C LEU A 44 -10.99 8.26 -1.06
N LEU A 45 -11.32 7.36 -1.98
CA LEU A 45 -11.27 7.62 -3.42
C LEU A 45 -12.23 8.73 -3.86
N HIS A 46 -13.40 8.84 -3.20
CA HIS A 46 -14.38 9.91 -3.39
C HIS A 46 -14.01 11.22 -2.69
N ASN A 47 -12.80 11.32 -2.12
CA ASN A 47 -12.29 12.52 -1.47
C ASN A 47 -13.09 12.92 -0.21
N ASP A 48 -13.71 11.95 0.47
CA ASP A 48 -14.36 12.14 1.75
C ASP A 48 -13.30 12.21 2.87
N THR A 49 -12.93 13.42 3.27
CA THR A 49 -11.90 13.66 4.29
C THR A 49 -12.31 13.25 5.70
N SER A 50 -13.59 12.93 5.93
CA SER A 50 -14.10 12.53 7.25
C SER A 50 -13.63 11.13 7.70
N VAL A 51 -12.95 10.38 6.83
CA VAL A 51 -12.27 9.12 7.21
C VAL A 51 -10.90 9.36 7.86
N CYS A 52 -10.38 10.60 7.84
CA CYS A 52 -9.09 10.97 8.41
C CYS A 52 -9.28 11.68 9.76
N ASP A 53 -9.11 10.93 10.85
CA ASP A 53 -9.31 11.40 12.24
C ASP A 53 -8.41 12.59 12.64
N HIS A 54 -7.21 12.68 12.07
CA HIS A 54 -6.20 13.65 12.51
C HIS A 54 -6.20 14.99 11.76
N GLY A 55 -7.16 15.21 10.85
CA GLY A 55 -7.27 16.47 10.08
C GLY A 55 -6.06 16.82 9.20
N ASN A 56 -5.18 15.85 8.92
CA ASN A 56 -3.98 16.05 8.11
C ASN A 56 -4.31 15.95 6.61
N GLN A 57 -4.79 17.05 6.03
CA GLN A 57 -5.20 17.09 4.62
C GLN A 57 -4.10 16.65 3.66
N ARG A 58 -2.85 17.05 3.90
CA ARG A 58 -1.71 16.68 3.04
C ARG A 58 -1.46 15.17 3.05
N ALA A 59 -1.53 14.54 4.22
CA ALA A 59 -1.38 13.10 4.33
C ALA A 59 -2.57 12.37 3.69
N PHE A 60 -3.79 12.89 3.84
CA PHE A 60 -4.98 12.35 3.18
C PHE A 60 -4.87 12.41 1.65
N ASP A 61 -4.50 13.56 1.09
CA ASP A 61 -4.36 13.73 -0.36
C ASP A 61 -3.32 12.77 -0.93
N LYS A 62 -2.20 12.59 -0.22
CA LYS A 62 -1.14 11.65 -0.61
C LYS A 62 -1.60 10.19 -0.48
N LEU A 63 -2.28 9.83 0.60
CA LEU A 63 -2.84 8.49 0.82
C LEU A 63 -3.79 8.13 -0.32
N ARG A 64 -4.71 9.03 -0.66
CA ARG A 64 -5.65 8.86 -1.77
C ARG A 64 -4.91 8.64 -3.10
N GLN A 65 -3.89 9.44 -3.41
CA GLN A 65 -3.10 9.29 -4.63
C GLN A 65 -2.38 7.95 -4.70
N LEU A 66 -1.82 7.48 -3.58
CA LEU A 66 -1.12 6.20 -3.53
C LEU A 66 -2.08 5.01 -3.64
N VAL A 67 -3.27 5.08 -3.06
CA VAL A 67 -4.29 4.04 -3.26
C VAL A 67 -4.70 3.97 -4.73
N MET A 68 -4.88 5.10 -5.42
CA MET A 68 -5.11 5.11 -6.87
C MET A 68 -3.93 4.51 -7.65
N MET A 69 -2.69 4.83 -7.26
CA MET A 69 -1.49 4.28 -7.88
C MET A 69 -1.39 2.77 -7.67
N HIS A 70 -1.71 2.27 -6.47
CA HIS A 70 -1.73 0.84 -6.16
C HIS A 70 -2.63 0.09 -7.15
N TYR A 71 -3.85 0.57 -7.40
CA TYR A 71 -4.74 -0.06 -8.38
C TYR A 71 -4.14 -0.13 -9.78
N ILE A 72 -3.55 0.97 -10.26
CA ILE A 72 -2.94 1.05 -11.59
C ILE A 72 -1.73 0.10 -11.70
N VAL A 73 -0.88 0.06 -10.67
CA VAL A 73 0.32 -0.81 -10.67
C VAL A 73 -0.08 -2.27 -10.56
N THR A 74 -1.06 -2.61 -9.73
CA THR A 74 -1.58 -3.97 -9.61
C THR A 74 -2.21 -4.44 -10.93
N GLU A 75 -3.01 -3.61 -11.59
CA GLU A 75 -3.58 -3.91 -12.92
C GLU A 75 -2.47 -4.22 -13.95
N ARG A 76 -1.46 -3.36 -14.05
CA ARG A 76 -0.31 -3.57 -14.94
C ARG A 76 0.50 -4.81 -14.59
N THR A 77 0.58 -5.16 -13.31
CA THR A 77 1.26 -6.37 -12.84
C THR A 77 0.50 -7.61 -13.27
N VAL A 78 -0.84 -7.61 -13.18
CA VAL A 78 -1.70 -8.67 -13.73
C VAL A 78 -1.52 -8.80 -15.24
N GLU A 79 -1.50 -7.69 -15.98
CA GLU A 79 -1.26 -7.70 -17.43
C GLU A 79 0.10 -8.33 -17.78
N ALA A 80 1.12 -8.07 -16.97
CA ALA A 80 2.49 -8.52 -17.22
C ALA A 80 2.80 -9.95 -16.75
N LEU A 81 2.27 -10.36 -15.60
CA LEU A 81 2.61 -11.62 -14.94
C LEU A 81 1.49 -12.66 -14.96
N GLY A 82 0.23 -12.23 -15.10
CA GLY A 82 -0.96 -13.04 -14.85
C GLY A 82 -1.46 -12.91 -13.41
N ALA A 83 -2.76 -13.19 -13.22
CA ALA A 83 -3.44 -12.99 -11.95
C ALA A 83 -2.88 -13.85 -10.80
N GLU A 84 -2.52 -15.11 -11.08
CA GLU A 84 -1.99 -16.04 -10.08
C GLU A 84 -0.62 -15.56 -9.55
N GLN A 85 0.29 -15.20 -10.45
CA GLN A 85 1.60 -14.68 -10.12
C GLN A 85 1.51 -13.35 -9.37
N THR A 86 0.59 -12.46 -9.76
CA THR A 86 0.35 -11.21 -9.04
C THR A 86 -0.15 -11.48 -7.63
N GLN A 87 -1.06 -12.43 -7.43
CA GLN A 87 -1.55 -12.81 -6.10
C GLN A 87 -0.42 -13.34 -5.21
N GLU A 88 0.45 -14.19 -5.75
CA GLU A 88 1.63 -14.69 -5.01
C GLU A 88 2.58 -13.54 -4.64
N LEU A 89 2.83 -12.62 -5.57
CA LEU A 89 3.65 -11.43 -5.35
C LEU A 89 3.07 -10.56 -4.23
N THR A 90 1.78 -10.23 -4.29
CA THR A 90 1.10 -9.43 -3.25
C THR A 90 1.16 -10.13 -1.89
N SER A 91 0.93 -11.45 -1.82
CA SER A 91 1.04 -12.19 -0.56
C SER A 91 2.42 -12.08 0.07
N ARG A 92 3.48 -12.20 -0.73
CA ARG A 92 4.87 -12.07 -0.26
C ARG A 92 5.19 -10.66 0.25
N ILE A 93 4.63 -9.63 -0.38
CA ILE A 93 4.77 -8.24 0.05
C ILE A 93 4.04 -8.03 1.39
N VAL A 94 2.79 -8.49 1.49
CA VAL A 94 2.01 -8.41 2.73
C VAL A 94 2.76 -9.07 3.89
N ASP A 95 3.32 -10.26 3.69
CA ASP A 95 4.08 -10.96 4.75
C ASP A 95 5.35 -10.21 5.16
N ARG A 96 5.99 -9.50 4.23
CA ARG A 96 7.18 -8.67 4.51
C ARG A 96 6.82 -7.39 5.28
N LEU A 97 5.68 -6.78 4.96
CA LEU A 97 5.23 -5.52 5.56
C LEU A 97 4.51 -5.71 6.90
N ARG A 98 3.83 -6.85 7.11
CA ARG A 98 3.09 -7.17 8.33
C ARG A 98 3.85 -6.84 9.64
N PRO A 99 5.08 -7.31 9.89
CA PRO A 99 5.79 -7.00 11.13
C PRO A 99 6.17 -5.51 11.27
N ARG A 100 6.20 -4.74 10.19
CA ARG A 100 6.39 -3.28 10.25
C ARG A 100 5.12 -2.61 10.75
N PHE A 101 3.97 -2.98 10.21
CA PHE A 101 2.69 -2.41 10.61
C PHE A 101 2.23 -2.86 11.99
N GLU A 102 2.50 -4.09 12.42
CA GLU A 102 2.25 -4.53 13.80
C GLU A 102 2.98 -3.67 14.84
N ARG A 103 4.19 -3.18 14.51
CA ARG A 103 4.94 -2.25 15.36
C ARG A 103 4.38 -0.82 15.31
N LEU A 104 3.87 -0.38 14.16
CA LEU A 104 3.26 0.95 14.01
C LEU A 104 1.85 1.04 14.62
N LEU A 105 1.13 -0.07 14.67
CA LEU A 105 -0.21 -0.21 15.25
C LEU A 105 -0.20 -0.65 16.71
N HIS A 106 0.97 -0.96 17.30
CA HIS A 106 1.08 -1.14 18.75
C HIS A 106 0.70 0.17 19.43
N LYS A 107 -0.55 0.23 19.90
CA LYS A 107 -1.01 1.29 20.78
C LYS A 107 -0.11 1.26 22.02
N PRO A 108 0.48 2.37 22.50
CA PRO A 108 1.08 2.39 23.81
C PRO A 108 0.01 1.90 24.78
N SER A 109 0.34 0.87 25.55
CA SER A 109 -0.51 0.46 26.65
C SER A 109 -0.49 1.63 27.62
N ASP A 110 -1.61 2.34 27.73
CA ASP A 110 -1.80 3.33 28.79
C ASP A 110 -1.66 2.56 30.12
N GLU A 111 -0.57 2.82 30.83
CA GLU A 111 -0.35 2.49 32.25
C GLU A 111 -0.81 3.66 33.12
#